data_AF-A0A916NN84-F1
#
_entry.id   AF-A0A916NN84-F1
#
_cell.length_a   1.000
_cell.length_b   1.000
_cell.length_c   1.000
_cell.angle_alpha   90.00
_cell.angle_beta   90.00
_cell.angle_gamma   90.00
#
_symmetry.space_group_name_H-M   'P 1'
#
loop_
_entity.id
_entity.type
_entity.pdbx_description
1 polymer ?
#
loop_
_entity_poly.entity_id
_entity_poly.type
_entity_poly.pdbx_seq_one_letter_code
_entity_poly.pdbx_strand_id
1 'polypeptide(L)' 'MKIDNTDRQHLLKRKDAANYIDTTAGVMAVWDSIKRHDLNPKMIDGEIHYHRDDLDRYLNLKFMP' A
#
# COMPACT_ATOMS: atom_id res chain seq x y z
N MET A 1 9.07 -10.19 -16.36
CA MET A 1 7.91 -9.28 -16.37
C MET A 1 8.49 -7.87 -16.28
N LYS A 2 8.44 -7.08 -17.36
CA LYS A 2 8.96 -5.71 -17.35
C LYS A 2 7.83 -4.82 -16.81
N ILE A 3 8.00 -4.30 -15.60
CA ILE A 3 7.07 -3.32 -15.02
C ILE A 3 7.34 -1.99 -15.74
N ASP A 4 6.37 -1.54 -16.52
CA ASP A 4 6.43 -0.26 -17.23
C ASP A 4 6.65 0.89 -16.24
N ASN A 5 7.38 1.91 -16.67
CA ASN A 5 7.84 2.98 -15.77
C ASN A 5 6.68 3.79 -15.15
N THR A 6 5.50 3.72 -15.76
CA THR A 6 4.24 4.29 -15.26
C THR A 6 3.72 3.53 -14.04
N ASP A 7 3.76 2.20 -14.03
CA ASP A 7 3.27 1.38 -12.91
C ASP A 7 4.11 1.59 -11.64
N ARG A 8 5.41 1.88 -11.78
CA ARG A 8 6.27 2.18 -10.64
C ARG A 8 5.94 3.49 -9.95
N GLN A 9 5.31 4.44 -10.66
CA GLN A 9 4.90 5.71 -10.05
C GLN A 9 3.73 5.54 -9.07
N HIS A 10 2.98 4.45 -9.21
CA HIS A 10 1.84 4.13 -8.35
C HIS A 10 2.17 3.13 -7.25
N LEU A 11 3.40 2.62 -7.19
CA LEU A 11 3.82 1.64 -6.18
C LEU A 11 4.63 2.31 -5.08
N LEU A 12 4.02 2.43 -3.91
CA LEU A 12 4.65 3.01 -2.72
C LEU A 12 5.24 1.90 -1.86
N LYS A 13 6.50 2.05 -1.43
CA LYS A 13 7.10 1.15 -0.43
C LYS A 13 6.31 1.23 0.87
N ARG A 14 6.39 0.20 1.72
CA ARG A 14 5.67 0.16 3.01
C ARG A 14 5.79 1.42 3.86
N LYS A 15 6.97 2.05 3.91
CA LYS A 15 7.16 3.30 4.66
C LYS A 15 6.41 4.48 4.04
N ASP A 16 6.49 4.63 2.72
CA ASP A 16 5.83 5.72 2.00
C ASP A 16 4.31 5.52 1.99
N ALA A 17 3.85 4.29 1.83
CA ALA A 17 2.44 3.91 1.93
C ALA A 17 1.87 4.21 3.32
N ALA A 18 2.61 3.88 4.38
CA ALA A 18 2.23 4.19 5.75
C ALA A 18 2.07 5.70 5.96
N ASN A 19 3.05 6.49 5.51
CA ASN A 19 2.99 7.95 5.60
C ASN A 19 1.81 8.51 4.78
N TYR A 20 1.53 7.92 3.60
CA TYR A 20 0.46 8.37 2.71
C TYR A 20 -0.93 8.29 3.35
N ILE A 21 -1.19 7.25 4.14
CA ILE A 21 -2.49 7.04 4.80
C ILE A 21 -2.50 7.46 6.28
N ASP A 22 -1.51 8.25 6.70
CA ASP A 22 -1.32 8.74 8.07
C ASP A 22 -1.30 7.61 9.11
N THR A 23 -0.47 6.59 8.86
CA THR A 23 -0.23 5.46 9.77
C THR A 23 1.26 5.13 9.89
N THR A 24 1.60 4.08 10.65
CA THR A 24 2.99 3.62 10.81
C THR A 24 3.26 2.34 10.03
N ALA A 25 4.53 2.15 9.62
CA ALA A 25 4.95 0.93 8.93
C ALA A 25 4.72 -0.35 9.76
N GLY A 26 4.74 -0.26 11.10
CA GLY A 26 4.40 -1.36 11.99
C GLY A 26 2.91 -1.74 11.89
N VAL A 27 2.02 -0.75 11.82
CA VAL A 27 0.59 -0.97 11.62
C VAL A 27 0.32 -1.61 10.25
N MET A 28 0.98 -1.14 9.19
CA MET A 28 0.91 -1.78 7.87
C MET A 28 1.35 -3.25 7.90
N ALA A 29 2.45 -3.56 8.59
CA ALA A 29 2.92 -4.94 8.73
C ALA A 29 1.93 -5.83 9.49
N VAL A 30 1.25 -5.29 10.51
CA VAL A 30 0.16 -5.99 11.20
C VAL A 30 -0.99 -6.22 10.23
N TRP A 31 -1.44 -5.21 9.49
CA TRP A 31 -2.55 -5.33 8.53
C TRP A 31 -2.29 -6.36 7.44
N ASP A 32 -1.05 -6.45 6.93
CA ASP A 32 -0.62 -7.52 6.03
C ASP A 32 -0.77 -8.89 6.70
N SER A 33 -0.35 -9.01 7.97
CA SER A 33 -0.35 -10.26 8.72
C SER A 33 -1.76 -10.77 9.02
N ILE A 34 -2.69 -9.87 9.33
CA ILE A 34 -4.08 -10.21 9.68
C ILE A 34 -5.05 -10.05 8.49
N LYS A 35 -4.55 -9.71 7.29
CA LYS A 35 -5.34 -9.48 6.07
C LYS A 35 -6.56 -8.56 6.29
N ARG A 36 -6.41 -7.52 7.12
CA ARG A 36 -7.53 -6.67 7.57
C ARG A 36 -8.06 -5.74 6.47
N HIS A 37 -7.23 -5.42 5.49
CA HIS A 37 -7.57 -4.50 4.40
C HIS A 37 -7.08 -5.06 3.07
N ASP A 38 -7.86 -4.86 2.01
CA ASP A 38 -7.51 -5.24 0.62
C ASP A 38 -6.48 -4.27 0.03
N LEU A 39 -5.36 -4.06 0.74
CA LEU A 39 -4.25 -3.20 0.30
C LEU A 39 -3.32 -3.88 -0.70
N ASN A 40 -3.62 -5.14 -1.07
CA ASN A 40 -2.92 -5.97 -2.06
C ASN A 40 -1.39 -5.77 -2.06
N PRO A 41 -0.70 -6.02 -0.94
CA PRO A 41 0.75 -5.86 -0.87
C PRO A 41 1.43 -6.75 -1.92
N LYS A 42 2.32 -6.15 -2.71
CA LYS A 42 3.13 -6.84 -3.73
C LYS A 42 4.58 -6.83 -3.32
N MET A 43 5.20 -8.01 -3.33
CA MET A 43 6.65 -8.14 -3.14
C MET A 43 7.36 -7.91 -4.48
N ILE A 44 8.15 -6.85 -4.54
CA ILE A 44 8.94 -6.47 -5.73
C ILE A 44 10.38 -6.29 -5.25
N ASP A 45 11.30 -7.05 -5.85
CA ASP A 45 12.74 -7.01 -5.52
C ASP A 45 13.05 -7.15 -4.01
N GLY A 46 12.25 -7.95 -3.29
CA GLY A 46 12.42 -8.21 -1.86
C GLY A 46 11.80 -7.18 -0.92
N GLU A 47 11.17 -6.14 -1.46
CA GLU A 47 10.47 -5.11 -0.68
C GLU A 47 8.95 -5.15 -0.91
N ILE A 48 8.18 -4.89 0.14
CA ILE A 48 6.72 -4.79 0.04
C ILE A 48 6.34 -3.40 -0.48
N HIS A 49 5.60 -3.41 -1.58
CA HIS A 49 5.03 -2.26 -2.23
C HIS A 49 3.50 -2.34 -2.21
N TYR A 50 2.87 -1.18 -2.13
CA TYR A 50 1.42 -1.00 -2.12
C TYR A 50 1.01 -0.14 -3.30
N HIS A 51 -0.11 -0.49 -3.93
CA HIS A 51 -0.64 0.34 -4.98
C HIS A 51 -1.30 1.58 -4.39
N ARG A 52 -1.02 2.74 -4.97
CA ARG A 52 -1.61 4.01 -4.55
C ARG A 52 -3.12 3.97 -4.63
N ASP A 53 -3.69 3.39 -5.68
CA ASP A 53 -5.15 3.26 -5.84
C ASP A 53 -5.81 2.43 -4.72
N ASP A 54 -5.11 1.42 -4.19
CA ASP A 54 -5.61 0.62 -3.07
C ASP A 54 -5.58 1.44 -1.77
N LEU A 55 -4.53 2.26 -1.58
CA LEU A 55 -4.43 3.21 -0.47
C LEU A 55 -5.49 4.31 -0.56
N ASP A 56 -5.73 4.85 -1.76
CA ASP A 56 -6.78 5.84 -2.01
C ASP A 56 -8.17 5.25 -1.76
N ARG A 57 -8.42 4.00 -2.16
CA ARG A 57 -9.65 3.29 -1.84
C ARG A 57 -9.83 3.14 -0.33
N TYR A 58 -8.77 2.77 0.38
CA TYR A 58 -8.79 2.69 1.84
C TYR A 58 -9.14 4.04 2.48
N LEU A 59 -8.52 5.13 2.01
CA LEU A 59 -8.82 6.48 2.50
C LEU A 59 -10.26 6.88 2.20
N ASN A 60 -10.75 6.66 0.98
CA ASN A 60 -12.13 6.95 0.61
C ASN A 60 -13.13 6.19 1.49
N LEU A 61 -12.90 4.90 1.75
CA LEU A 61 -13.74 4.11 2.67
C LEU A 61 -13.69 4.61 4.11
N LYS A 62 -12.57 5.19 4.56
CA LYS A 62 -12.40 5.73 5.91
C LYS A 62 -13.05 7.11 6.07
N PHE A 63 -13.05 7.93 5.03
CA PHE A 63 -13.46 9.33 5.09
C PHE A 63 -14.84 9.62 4.47
N MET A 64 -15.45 8.68 3.75
CA MET A 64 -16.84 8.77 3.27
C MET A 64 -17.71 7.70 3.95
N PRO A 65 -18.46 8.06 5.01
CA PRO A 65 -19.41 7.18 5.70
C PRO A 65 -20.70 6.94 4.90
#